data_AF-A0A1Y4WN13-F1
#
_entry.id   AF-A0A1Y4WN13-F1
#
_cell.length_a   1.000
_cell.length_b   1.000
_cell.length_c   1.000
_cell.angle_alpha   90.00
_cell.angle_beta   90.00
_cell.angle_gamma   90.00
#
_symmetry.space_group_name_H-M   'P 1'
#
loop_
_entity.id
_entity.type
_entity.pdbx_description
1 polymer ?
#
loop_
_entity_poly.entity_id
_entity_poly.type
_entity_poly.pdbx_seq_one_letter_code
_entity_poly.pdbx_strand_id
1 'polypeptide(L)'
;MAGLDWHVPIQLREQLSFPRGRVVELNRLIRDNPGVEGCALLSTCNRTELYLSCAEGAEPDPAGLLCAAAGVDDAAFADFFTTCTGEAAARRLMEVAGGLRSQIWGEDQILTQVKGAISAAREAGTADGVLETLFRSAAAAGKALKTRVRLTGVPRSAAQSAVERLAREIGGLSGKRALVIGNGEMGRLAAALLVEAGCAVTITLRSYHHGETVVPAGCAVAPYEKRYEAMEGMDLLISATASPHYTLSAGELSAAANPPRLLADLAIPRDIDPAAGELPGITLYNVDDLGVEVERAIPPEAEEILEKHLGQLEQWENYRACLPGLERVKQAVIRRVLSTDLDGPEARELVELAVSRAVDLLSGGLKEGFTPEELEKCADKIDLHTPAKPRWSRPAERPFRFPLFIDLAGRRAVIIGGGAVACRRAEVLKGFGAEVILIAPRCKRQVEGIDWQQRPYAPGDVAGAAVAVAATDDRAVNRAVGEEARALGVPVSVADCPDECTFFFPAICTGEHLVAGVAGRGTDHALTARAAKAIRATLEGLE
;
A
#
# COMPACT_ATOMS: atom_id res chain seq x y z
N MET A 1 2.21 -2.47 -21.69
CA MET A 1 3.40 -1.62 -21.97
C MET A 1 3.95 -2.01 -23.33
N ALA A 2 4.35 -1.05 -24.15
CA ALA A 2 5.15 -1.27 -25.35
C ALA A 2 6.40 -0.39 -25.29
N GLY A 3 7.52 -0.87 -25.79
CA GLY A 3 8.70 -0.02 -25.89
C GLY A 3 9.74 -0.48 -26.89
N LEU A 4 10.54 0.48 -27.31
CA LEU A 4 11.76 0.31 -28.10
C LEU A 4 12.94 0.64 -27.19
N ASP A 5 14.02 -0.12 -27.32
CA ASP A 5 15.28 0.17 -26.65
C ASP A 5 16.44 0.17 -27.66
N TRP A 6 17.66 0.34 -27.15
CA TRP A 6 18.88 0.54 -27.94
C TRP A 6 19.24 -0.62 -28.88
N HIS A 7 18.59 -1.79 -28.80
CA HIS A 7 18.75 -2.84 -29.81
C HIS A 7 18.05 -2.50 -31.14
N VAL A 8 17.16 -1.50 -31.12
CA VAL A 8 16.46 -1.00 -32.31
C VAL A 8 17.35 0.03 -33.03
N PRO A 9 17.45 -0.02 -34.37
CA PRO A 9 18.24 0.94 -35.13
C PRO A 9 17.89 2.40 -34.81
N ILE A 10 18.92 3.26 -34.71
CA ILE A 10 18.76 4.68 -34.37
C ILE A 10 17.77 5.43 -35.27
N GLN A 11 17.67 5.07 -36.55
CA GLN A 11 16.76 5.68 -37.54
C GLN A 11 15.28 5.51 -37.17
N LEU A 12 14.94 4.43 -36.46
CA LEU A 12 13.59 4.19 -35.97
C LEU A 12 13.40 4.84 -34.59
N ARG A 13 14.40 4.73 -33.71
CA ARG A 13 14.34 5.34 -32.37
C ARG A 13 14.20 6.85 -32.40
N GLU A 14 14.87 7.54 -33.32
CA GLU A 14 14.81 9.00 -33.42
C GLU A 14 13.41 9.51 -33.78
N GLN A 15 12.63 8.75 -34.54
CA GLN A 15 11.25 9.09 -34.90
C GLN A 15 10.30 9.06 -33.69
N LEU A 16 10.68 8.29 -32.66
CA LEU A 16 9.94 8.14 -31.41
C LEU A 16 10.70 8.75 -30.21
N SER A 17 11.67 9.63 -30.46
CA SER A 17 12.38 10.38 -29.41
C SER A 17 11.76 11.78 -29.28
N PHE A 18 11.20 12.06 -28.10
CA PHE A 18 10.40 13.26 -27.88
C PHE A 18 10.99 14.17 -26.80
N PRO A 19 11.03 15.50 -27.02
CA PRO A 19 11.31 16.45 -25.96
C PRO A 19 10.16 16.46 -24.94
N ARG A 20 10.44 16.90 -23.71
CA ARG A 20 9.47 16.89 -22.60
C ARG A 20 8.12 17.52 -22.95
N GLY A 21 8.10 18.66 -23.65
CA GLY A 21 6.85 19.32 -24.05
C GLY A 21 5.97 18.43 -24.95
N ARG A 22 6.58 17.71 -25.89
CA ARG A 22 5.88 16.78 -26.77
C ARG A 22 5.41 15.53 -26.02
N VAL A 23 6.18 15.04 -25.05
CA VAL A 23 5.76 13.93 -24.16
C VAL A 23 4.45 14.27 -23.43
N VAL A 24 4.30 15.50 -22.92
CA VAL A 24 3.07 15.94 -22.24
C VAL A 24 1.87 15.96 -23.20
N GLU A 25 2.04 16.43 -24.44
CA GLU A 25 0.99 16.37 -25.48
C GLU A 25 0.61 14.93 -25.83
N LEU A 26 1.59 14.08 -26.10
CA LEU A 26 1.36 12.68 -26.49
C LEU A 26 0.65 11.90 -25.38
N ASN A 27 1.03 12.12 -24.12
CA ASN A 27 0.34 11.51 -22.98
C ASN A 27 -1.17 11.84 -23.00
N ARG A 28 -1.55 13.10 -23.25
CA ARG A 28 -2.97 13.51 -23.32
C ARG A 28 -3.69 12.82 -24.47
N LEU A 29 -3.11 12.84 -25.67
CA LEU A 29 -3.68 12.19 -26.85
C LEU A 29 -3.90 10.69 -26.62
N ILE A 30 -2.93 10.00 -26.02
CA ILE A 30 -3.01 8.56 -25.74
C ILE A 30 -4.08 8.28 -24.69
N ARG A 31 -4.13 9.08 -23.62
CA ARG A 31 -5.10 8.92 -22.52
C ARG A 31 -6.56 9.12 -22.94
N ASP A 32 -6.81 9.86 -24.02
CA ASP A 32 -8.17 10.08 -24.54
C ASP A 32 -8.69 8.89 -25.38
N ASN A 33 -7.91 7.82 -25.55
CA ASN A 33 -8.36 6.61 -26.24
C ASN A 33 -9.25 5.72 -25.34
N PRO A 34 -10.27 5.05 -25.90
CA PRO A 34 -11.13 4.15 -25.14
C PRO A 34 -10.35 3.05 -24.41
N GLY A 35 -10.69 2.81 -23.14
CA GLY A 35 -10.09 1.77 -22.32
C GLY A 35 -8.76 2.15 -21.66
N VAL A 36 -8.21 3.34 -21.92
CA VAL A 36 -7.01 3.86 -21.25
C VAL A 36 -7.40 4.71 -20.04
N GLU A 37 -7.11 4.25 -18.83
CA GLU A 37 -7.36 4.99 -17.58
C GLU A 37 -6.16 5.88 -17.20
N GLY A 38 -4.95 5.45 -17.53
CA GLY A 38 -3.72 6.17 -17.27
C GLY A 38 -2.66 5.93 -18.32
N CYS A 39 -1.78 6.93 -18.53
CA CYS A 39 -0.70 6.89 -19.51
C CYS A 39 0.56 7.60 -18.98
N ALA A 40 1.72 6.94 -19.14
CA ALA A 40 3.03 7.52 -18.90
C ALA A 40 4.05 7.08 -19.96
N LEU A 41 4.56 8.06 -20.71
CA LEU A 41 5.60 7.88 -21.73
C LEU A 41 7.00 8.19 -21.17
N LEU A 42 7.88 7.20 -21.19
CA LEU A 42 9.31 7.33 -20.92
C LEU A 42 10.06 7.46 -22.24
N SER A 43 10.50 8.68 -22.57
CA SER A 43 11.30 8.96 -23.75
C SER A 43 12.71 9.39 -23.33
N THR A 44 13.73 8.65 -23.79
CA THR A 44 15.14 8.94 -23.59
C THR A 44 15.89 8.83 -24.92
N CYS A 45 17.22 9.01 -24.92
CA CYS A 45 18.04 8.75 -26.10
C CYS A 45 18.05 7.25 -26.48
N ASN A 46 18.01 6.36 -25.48
CA ASN A 46 18.22 4.93 -25.69
C ASN A 46 16.93 4.11 -25.62
N ARG A 47 15.79 4.72 -25.29
CA ARG A 47 14.50 4.02 -25.25
C ARG A 47 13.31 4.95 -25.36
N THR A 48 12.23 4.40 -25.88
CA THR A 48 10.90 4.99 -25.80
C THR A 48 9.94 3.91 -25.34
N GLU A 49 9.35 4.06 -24.15
CA GLU A 49 8.48 3.08 -23.54
C GLU A 49 7.16 3.72 -23.08
N LEU A 50 6.04 3.17 -23.52
CA LEU A 50 4.69 3.59 -23.15
C LEU A 50 4.10 2.62 -22.12
N TYR A 51 3.77 3.16 -20.95
CA TYR A 51 3.09 2.46 -19.87
C TYR A 51 1.63 2.91 -19.80
N LEU A 52 0.72 1.95 -19.86
CA LEU A 52 -0.73 2.17 -19.80
C LEU A 52 -1.30 1.50 -18.56
N SER A 53 -2.23 2.19 -17.91
CA SER A 53 -3.22 1.61 -16.99
C SER A 53 -4.53 1.53 -17.75
N CYS A 54 -5.16 0.37 -17.77
CA CYS A 54 -6.31 0.08 -18.63
C CYS A 54 -7.52 -0.32 -17.80
N ALA A 55 -8.71 0.01 -18.30
CA ALA A 55 -9.97 -0.44 -17.72
C ALA A 55 -10.08 -1.97 -17.78
N GLU A 56 -10.85 -2.55 -16.86
CA GLU A 56 -11.06 -3.99 -16.80
C GLU A 56 -11.66 -4.52 -18.12
N GLY A 57 -11.02 -5.53 -18.71
CA GLY A 57 -11.40 -6.11 -20.01
C GLY A 57 -11.00 -5.30 -21.24
N ALA A 58 -10.36 -4.15 -21.09
CA ALA A 58 -9.79 -3.39 -22.20
C ALA A 58 -8.39 -3.89 -22.54
N GLU A 59 -8.15 -4.19 -23.82
CA GLU A 59 -6.85 -4.60 -24.36
C GLU A 59 -6.38 -3.59 -25.43
N PRO A 60 -6.05 -2.35 -25.06
CA PRO A 60 -5.50 -1.40 -26.01
C PRO A 60 -4.15 -1.89 -26.52
N ASP A 61 -3.84 -1.63 -27.79
CA ASP A 61 -2.51 -1.84 -28.34
C ASP A 61 -1.60 -0.65 -28.03
N PRO A 62 -0.68 -0.74 -27.04
CA PRO A 62 0.22 0.34 -26.71
C PRO A 62 1.17 0.73 -27.86
N ALA A 63 1.57 -0.20 -28.72
CA ALA A 63 2.48 0.11 -29.82
C ALA A 63 1.76 0.95 -30.89
N GLY A 64 0.59 0.49 -31.35
CA GLY A 64 -0.25 1.23 -32.29
C GLY A 64 -0.68 2.59 -31.74
N LEU A 65 -1.02 2.69 -30.45
CA LEU A 65 -1.36 3.97 -29.82
C LEU A 65 -0.19 4.96 -29.81
N LEU A 66 1.03 4.48 -29.55
CA LEU A 66 2.23 5.33 -29.59
C LEU A 66 2.51 5.81 -31.01
N CYS A 67 2.48 4.91 -32.00
CA CYS A 67 2.71 5.24 -33.41
C CYS A 67 1.66 6.24 -33.93
N ALA A 68 0.38 5.99 -33.64
CA ALA A 68 -0.72 6.88 -34.03
C ALA A 68 -0.57 8.28 -33.39
N ALA A 69 -0.23 8.36 -32.09
CA ALA A 69 -0.02 9.63 -31.43
C ALA A 69 1.22 10.38 -31.95
N ALA A 70 2.28 9.65 -32.29
CA ALA A 70 3.50 10.19 -32.88
C ALA A 70 3.33 10.62 -34.35
N GLY A 71 2.34 10.07 -35.05
CA GLY A 71 2.12 10.30 -36.47
C GLY A 71 3.08 9.52 -37.38
N VAL A 72 3.52 8.34 -36.93
CA VAL A 72 4.42 7.44 -37.68
C VAL A 72 3.67 6.17 -38.08
N ASP A 73 4.11 5.56 -39.18
CA ASP A 73 3.56 4.30 -39.68
C ASP A 73 3.96 3.14 -38.75
N ASP A 74 2.98 2.42 -38.20
CA ASP A 74 3.19 1.32 -37.25
C ASP A 74 3.87 0.11 -37.90
N ALA A 75 3.65 -0.10 -39.19
CA ALA A 75 4.26 -1.18 -39.97
C ALA A 75 5.80 -1.14 -39.95
N ALA A 76 6.39 0.06 -39.84
CA ALA A 76 7.85 0.23 -39.75
C ALA A 76 8.43 -0.28 -38.41
N PHE A 77 7.59 -0.48 -37.39
CA PHE A 77 7.99 -0.82 -36.03
C PHE A 77 7.49 -2.19 -35.54
N ALA A 78 6.71 -2.91 -36.36
CA ALA A 78 6.01 -4.13 -35.97
C ALA A 78 6.92 -5.20 -35.33
N ASP A 79 8.15 -5.36 -35.84
CA ASP A 79 9.11 -6.35 -35.35
C ASP A 79 10.03 -5.84 -34.23
N PHE A 80 9.94 -4.55 -33.88
CA PHE A 80 10.87 -3.90 -32.95
C PHE A 80 10.29 -3.63 -31.57
N PHE A 81 8.96 -3.50 -31.46
CA PHE A 81 8.32 -3.27 -30.17
C PHE A 81 8.38 -4.49 -29.27
N THR A 82 8.89 -4.30 -28.05
CA THR A 82 8.68 -5.26 -26.97
C THR A 82 7.40 -4.90 -26.23
N THR A 83 6.44 -5.82 -26.19
CA THR A 83 5.20 -5.67 -25.42
C THR A 83 5.17 -6.58 -24.20
N CYS A 84 4.79 -6.03 -23.05
CA CYS A 84 4.61 -6.78 -21.81
C CYS A 84 3.43 -6.26 -20.99
N THR A 85 2.82 -7.13 -20.20
CA THR A 85 1.64 -6.86 -19.36
C THR A 85 1.89 -7.29 -17.92
N GLY A 86 1.07 -6.76 -16.98
CA GLY A 86 1.11 -7.12 -15.56
C GLY A 86 2.51 -7.04 -14.94
N GLU A 87 2.88 -8.08 -14.20
CA GLU A 87 4.17 -8.18 -13.51
C GLU A 87 5.37 -8.01 -14.44
N ALA A 88 5.31 -8.53 -15.67
CA ALA A 88 6.42 -8.41 -16.62
C ALA A 88 6.69 -6.94 -17.01
N ALA A 89 5.64 -6.13 -17.13
CA ALA A 89 5.78 -4.69 -17.36
C ALA A 89 6.33 -3.97 -16.13
N ALA A 90 5.89 -4.36 -14.93
CA ALA A 90 6.41 -3.81 -13.69
C ALA A 90 7.90 -4.12 -13.50
N ARG A 91 8.28 -5.38 -13.70
CA ARG A 91 9.67 -5.87 -13.66
C ARG A 91 10.53 -5.09 -14.63
N ARG A 92 10.09 -4.94 -15.88
CA ARG A 92 10.84 -4.20 -16.89
C ARG A 92 11.09 -2.76 -16.46
N LEU A 93 10.09 -2.05 -15.92
CA LEU A 93 10.30 -0.69 -15.42
C LEU A 93 11.28 -0.65 -14.25
N MET A 94 11.25 -1.62 -13.34
CA MET A 94 12.20 -1.73 -12.22
C MET A 94 13.63 -1.98 -12.72
N GLU A 95 13.81 -2.88 -13.69
CA GLU A 95 15.09 -3.16 -14.34
C GLU A 95 15.64 -1.92 -15.06
N VAL A 96 14.78 -1.17 -15.75
CA VAL A 96 15.12 0.11 -16.40
C VAL A 96 15.53 1.15 -15.37
N ALA A 97 14.76 1.33 -14.30
CA ALA A 97 15.07 2.27 -13.23
C ALA A 97 16.38 1.92 -12.49
N GLY A 98 16.70 0.62 -12.39
CA GLY A 98 17.97 0.12 -11.88
C GLY A 98 19.15 0.18 -12.85
N GLY A 99 18.91 0.54 -14.11
CA GLY A 99 19.95 0.59 -15.15
C GLY A 99 20.43 -0.78 -15.62
N LEU A 100 19.70 -1.87 -15.31
CA LEU A 100 20.03 -3.24 -15.73
C LEU A 100 19.74 -3.46 -17.23
N ARG A 101 18.77 -2.71 -17.77
CA ARG A 101 18.39 -2.72 -19.20
C ARG A 101 18.99 -1.57 -19.99
N SER A 102 19.88 -0.77 -19.39
CA SER A 102 20.60 0.30 -20.09
C SER A 102 21.81 -0.27 -20.83
N GLN A 103 22.14 0.32 -21.99
CA GLN A 103 23.37 0.01 -22.74
C GLN A 103 24.60 0.10 -21.81
N ILE A 104 24.58 1.08 -20.91
CA ILE A 104 25.57 1.30 -19.86
C ILE A 104 24.94 0.93 -18.52
N TRP A 105 25.44 -0.14 -17.89
CA TRP A 105 24.94 -0.62 -16.61
C TRP A 105 25.14 0.42 -15.51
N GLY A 106 24.06 0.69 -14.76
CA GLY A 106 24.09 1.60 -13.61
C GLY A 106 24.15 3.08 -13.96
N GLU A 107 23.84 3.48 -15.20
CA GLU A 107 23.79 4.88 -15.61
C GLU A 107 23.00 5.74 -14.60
N ASP A 108 23.59 6.86 -14.18
CA ASP A 108 22.97 7.65 -13.12
C ASP A 108 21.70 8.38 -13.54
N GLN A 109 21.59 8.66 -14.85
CA GLN A 109 20.54 9.48 -15.44
C GLN A 109 19.21 8.73 -15.60
N ILE A 110 19.21 7.41 -15.82
CA ILE A 110 17.96 6.67 -16.15
C ILE A 110 16.94 6.72 -15.00
N LEU A 111 17.38 6.63 -13.74
CA LEU A 111 16.48 6.75 -12.58
C LEU A 111 15.82 8.14 -12.53
N THR A 112 16.57 9.19 -12.88
CA THR A 112 16.05 10.56 -12.95
C THR A 112 15.09 10.72 -14.12
N GLN A 113 15.36 10.09 -15.27
CA GLN A 113 14.47 10.07 -16.43
C GLN A 113 13.16 9.34 -16.13
N VAL A 114 13.19 8.20 -15.42
CA VAL A 114 11.98 7.48 -14.96
C VAL A 114 11.12 8.37 -14.04
N LYS A 115 11.74 9.09 -13.10
CA LYS A 115 11.02 10.08 -12.26
C LYS A 115 10.48 11.25 -13.09
N GLY A 116 11.22 11.67 -14.11
CA GLY A 116 10.80 12.70 -15.06
C GLY A 116 9.57 12.28 -15.86
N ALA A 117 9.51 11.02 -16.32
CA ALA A 117 8.39 10.48 -17.08
C ALA A 117 7.08 10.51 -16.29
N ILE A 118 7.08 10.03 -15.04
CA ILE A 118 5.87 10.11 -14.19
C ILE A 118 5.52 11.56 -13.82
N SER A 119 6.51 12.44 -13.65
CA SER A 119 6.26 13.87 -13.45
C SER A 119 5.59 14.51 -14.68
N ALA A 120 5.98 14.13 -15.90
CA ALA A 120 5.36 14.60 -17.13
C ALA A 120 3.93 14.06 -17.30
N ALA A 121 3.69 12.80 -16.92
CA ALA A 121 2.34 12.23 -16.90
C ALA A 121 1.44 12.94 -15.87
N ARG A 122 1.96 13.30 -14.70
CA ARG A 122 1.23 14.09 -13.70
C ARG A 122 0.90 15.50 -14.20
N GLU A 123 1.84 16.16 -14.86
CA GLU A 123 1.64 17.47 -15.50
C GLU A 123 0.59 17.40 -16.63
N ALA A 124 0.55 16.28 -17.35
CA ALA A 124 -0.44 16.01 -18.39
C ALA A 124 -1.84 15.69 -17.82
N GLY A 125 -1.95 15.32 -16.54
CA GLY A 125 -3.19 14.82 -15.92
C GLY A 125 -3.50 13.37 -16.29
N THR A 126 -2.50 12.59 -16.70
CA THR A 126 -2.66 11.23 -17.24
C THR A 126 -2.09 10.15 -16.34
N ALA A 127 -1.42 10.51 -15.24
CA ALA A 127 -0.97 9.56 -14.22
C ALA A 127 -2.14 9.21 -13.28
N ASP A 128 -2.60 7.97 -13.32
CA ASP A 128 -3.57 7.42 -12.38
C ASP A 128 -2.88 6.86 -11.12
N GLY A 129 -3.68 6.39 -10.16
CA GLY A 129 -3.14 5.83 -8.90
C GLY A 129 -2.27 4.58 -9.09
N VAL A 130 -2.49 3.83 -10.18
CA VAL A 130 -1.72 2.65 -10.55
C VAL A 130 -0.34 3.05 -11.03
N LEU A 131 -0.27 3.90 -12.05
CA LEU A 131 1.00 4.36 -12.60
C LEU A 131 1.82 5.14 -11.57
N GLU A 132 1.18 5.95 -10.72
CA GLU A 132 1.85 6.62 -9.60
C GLU A 132 2.50 5.62 -8.63
N THR A 133 1.85 4.51 -8.35
CA THR A 133 2.38 3.47 -7.46
C THR A 133 3.46 2.63 -8.14
N LEU A 134 3.24 2.25 -9.40
CA LEU A 134 4.20 1.52 -10.21
C LEU A 134 5.52 2.29 -10.37
N PHE A 135 5.49 3.54 -10.84
CA PHE A 135 6.69 4.35 -11.05
C PHE A 135 7.40 4.67 -9.73
N ARG A 136 6.65 4.87 -8.64
CA ARG A 136 7.24 5.05 -7.30
C ARG A 136 7.94 3.78 -6.81
N SER A 137 7.33 2.61 -7.02
CA SER A 137 7.93 1.31 -6.68
C SER A 137 9.19 1.07 -7.51
N ALA A 138 9.14 1.34 -8.81
CA ALA A 138 10.29 1.23 -9.70
C ALA A 138 11.44 2.17 -9.32
N ALA A 139 11.14 3.42 -8.95
CA ALA A 139 12.16 4.35 -8.47
C ALA A 139 12.78 3.90 -7.13
N ALA A 140 12.01 3.25 -6.26
CA ALA A 140 12.51 2.68 -5.01
C ALA A 140 13.41 1.46 -5.27
N ALA A 141 12.98 0.55 -6.16
CA ALA A 141 13.77 -0.60 -6.60
C ALA A 141 15.08 -0.16 -7.25
N GLY A 142 15.04 0.80 -8.18
CA GLY A 142 16.24 1.36 -8.81
C GLY A 142 17.21 1.99 -7.81
N LYS A 143 16.72 2.68 -6.78
CA LYS A 143 17.57 3.21 -5.69
C LYS A 143 18.19 2.08 -4.85
N ALA A 144 17.44 1.02 -4.55
CA ALA A 144 17.93 -0.12 -3.80
C ALA A 144 19.01 -0.88 -4.57
N LEU A 145 18.78 -1.13 -5.87
CA LEU A 145 19.73 -1.75 -6.79
C LEU A 145 21.06 -0.98 -6.81
N LYS A 146 21.01 0.34 -7.02
CA LYS A 146 22.23 1.18 -6.99
C LYS A 146 23.00 1.14 -5.67
N THR A 147 22.29 1.02 -4.56
CA THR A 147 22.91 1.06 -3.23
C THR A 147 23.57 -0.29 -2.87
N ARG A 148 22.98 -1.40 -3.30
CA ARG A 148 23.34 -2.75 -2.84
C ARG A 148 24.07 -3.59 -3.87
N VAL A 149 23.79 -3.36 -5.15
CA VAL A 149 24.36 -4.13 -6.25
C VAL A 149 25.53 -3.35 -6.82
N ARG A 150 26.74 -3.90 -6.67
CA ARG A 150 27.89 -3.43 -7.42
C ARG A 150 27.80 -4.01 -8.82
N LEU A 151 27.25 -3.25 -9.75
CA LEU A 151 27.30 -3.60 -11.16
C LEU A 151 28.77 -3.56 -11.59
N THR A 152 29.41 -4.74 -11.65
CA THR A 152 30.83 -4.88 -12.00
C THR A 152 31.00 -4.68 -13.49
N GLY A 153 31.52 -3.51 -13.82
CA GLY A 153 31.87 -3.02 -15.14
C GLY A 153 32.10 -1.55 -14.93
N VAL A 154 33.27 -1.01 -15.29
CA VAL A 154 33.46 0.45 -15.23
C VAL A 154 32.30 1.05 -16.04
N PRO A 155 31.43 1.90 -15.47
CA PRO A 155 30.35 2.51 -16.22
C PRO A 155 30.98 3.40 -17.28
N ARG A 156 31.22 2.85 -18.47
CA ARG A 156 31.71 3.62 -19.60
C ARG A 156 30.53 4.42 -20.11
N SER A 157 30.50 5.70 -19.78
CA SER A 157 29.55 6.63 -20.39
C SER A 157 29.67 6.59 -21.92
N ALA A 158 28.61 6.95 -22.66
CA ALA A 158 28.68 7.02 -24.12
C ALA A 158 29.80 7.97 -24.59
N ALA A 159 30.01 9.07 -23.84
CA ALA A 159 31.14 9.98 -24.03
C ALA A 159 32.50 9.29 -23.86
N GLN A 160 32.66 8.43 -22.84
CA GLN A 160 33.90 7.67 -22.64
C GLN A 160 34.14 6.66 -23.76
N SER A 161 33.11 5.90 -24.15
CA SER A 161 33.20 4.96 -25.27
C SER A 161 33.57 5.67 -26.58
N ALA A 162 33.00 6.85 -26.85
CA ALA A 162 33.38 7.70 -27.98
C ALA A 162 34.86 8.07 -27.93
N VAL A 163 35.32 8.66 -26.82
CA VAL A 163 36.72 9.10 -26.69
C VAL A 163 37.69 7.92 -26.84
N GLU A 164 37.40 6.76 -26.24
CA GLU A 164 38.22 5.55 -26.38
C GLU A 164 38.21 4.97 -27.80
N ARG A 165 37.06 5.02 -28.50
CA ARG A 165 36.96 4.57 -29.90
C ARG A 165 37.74 5.49 -30.83
N LEU A 166 37.54 6.80 -30.71
CA LEU A 166 38.24 7.82 -31.50
C LEU A 166 39.75 7.78 -31.25
N ALA A 167 40.18 7.62 -30.00
CA ALA A 167 41.60 7.48 -29.64
C ALA A 167 42.25 6.27 -30.33
N ARG A 168 41.55 5.12 -30.37
CA ARG A 168 42.05 3.91 -31.03
C ARG A 168 42.18 4.08 -32.53
N GLU A 169 41.18 4.68 -33.18
CA GLU A 169 41.22 4.88 -34.63
C GLU A 169 42.27 5.89 -35.08
N ILE A 170 42.43 7.00 -34.35
CA ILE A 170 43.40 8.03 -34.74
C ILE A 170 44.84 7.72 -34.32
N GLY A 171 45.05 6.66 -33.52
CA GLY A 171 46.36 6.25 -33.02
C GLY A 171 46.85 7.06 -31.81
N GLY A 172 45.93 7.62 -31.01
CA GLY A 172 46.21 8.44 -29.82
C GLY A 172 45.80 9.90 -29.97
N LEU A 173 45.32 10.50 -28.88
CA LEU A 173 44.73 11.85 -28.86
C LEU A 173 45.73 12.97 -28.51
N SER A 174 46.93 12.62 -28.06
CA SER A 174 47.95 13.60 -27.65
C SER A 174 48.33 14.52 -28.81
N GLY A 175 48.16 15.83 -28.62
CA GLY A 175 48.47 16.86 -29.63
C GLY A 175 47.45 16.96 -30.77
N LYS A 176 46.35 16.19 -30.74
CA LYS A 176 45.24 16.31 -31.68
C LYS A 176 44.33 17.48 -31.32
N ARG A 177 43.55 17.96 -32.28
CA ARG A 177 42.57 19.03 -32.10
C ARG A 177 41.16 18.46 -32.19
N ALA A 178 40.33 18.74 -31.19
CA ALA A 178 38.96 18.26 -31.13
C ALA A 178 37.96 19.41 -31.01
N LEU A 179 36.86 19.32 -31.76
CA LEU A 179 35.69 20.18 -31.56
C LEU A 179 34.59 19.40 -30.85
N VAL A 180 34.03 19.96 -29.79
CA VAL A 180 32.85 19.43 -29.10
C VAL A 180 31.68 20.38 -29.32
N ILE A 181 30.65 19.91 -30.02
CA ILE A 181 29.42 20.65 -30.25
C ILE A 181 28.41 20.28 -29.16
N GLY A 182 28.07 21.26 -28.32
CA GLY A 182 27.16 21.10 -27.18
C GLY A 182 27.87 21.17 -25.83
N ASN A 183 27.33 22.00 -24.93
CA ASN A 183 27.84 22.18 -23.56
C ASN A 183 26.90 21.58 -22.50
N GLY A 184 26.14 20.55 -22.88
CA GLY A 184 25.37 19.72 -21.95
C GLY A 184 26.28 18.84 -21.09
N GLU A 185 25.68 18.02 -20.24
CA GLU A 185 26.43 17.10 -19.36
C GLU A 185 27.36 16.16 -20.14
N MET A 186 26.85 15.54 -21.23
CA MET A 186 27.63 14.66 -22.10
C MET A 186 28.76 15.39 -22.84
N GLY A 187 28.48 16.57 -23.40
CA GLY A 187 29.49 17.38 -24.08
C GLY A 187 30.62 17.80 -23.14
N ARG A 188 30.30 18.22 -21.92
CA ARG A 188 31.30 18.57 -20.90
C ARG A 188 32.15 17.37 -20.48
N LEU A 189 31.53 16.20 -20.32
CA LEU A 189 32.26 14.97 -20.00
C LEU A 189 33.19 14.55 -21.14
N ALA A 190 32.70 14.55 -22.38
CA ALA A 190 33.53 14.24 -23.55
C ALA A 190 34.72 15.19 -23.68
N ALA A 191 34.49 16.49 -23.49
CA ALA A 191 35.54 17.51 -23.53
C ALA A 191 36.59 17.29 -22.42
N ALA A 192 36.18 17.00 -21.19
CA ALA A 192 37.10 16.71 -20.09
C ALA A 192 37.96 15.47 -20.37
N LEU A 193 37.36 14.38 -20.85
CA LEU A 193 38.07 13.14 -21.19
C LEU A 193 39.07 13.33 -22.35
N LEU A 194 38.72 14.15 -23.35
CA LEU A 194 39.62 14.51 -24.44
C LEU A 194 40.83 15.31 -23.94
N VAL A 195 40.62 16.27 -23.02
CA VAL A 195 41.71 17.05 -22.39
C VAL A 195 42.62 16.12 -21.58
N GLU A 196 42.06 15.22 -20.77
CA GLU A 196 42.83 14.22 -20.00
C GLU A 196 43.66 13.32 -20.91
N ALA A 197 43.17 13.01 -22.11
CA ALA A 197 43.89 12.24 -23.12
C ALA A 197 44.94 13.06 -23.92
N GLY A 198 45.13 14.34 -23.59
CA GLY A 198 46.14 15.22 -24.20
C GLY A 198 45.70 15.94 -25.47
N CYS A 199 44.39 15.99 -25.76
CA CYS A 199 43.83 16.68 -26.92
C CYS A 199 43.67 18.19 -26.64
N ALA A 200 43.91 19.03 -27.65
CA ALA A 200 43.50 20.42 -27.64
C ALA A 200 42.01 20.52 -27.99
N VAL A 201 41.18 20.87 -27.01
CA VAL A 201 39.71 20.82 -27.15
C VAL A 201 39.12 22.21 -27.29
N THR A 202 38.21 22.39 -28.25
CA THR A 202 37.32 23.55 -28.36
C THR A 202 35.89 23.09 -28.14
N ILE A 203 35.14 23.75 -27.24
CA ILE A 203 33.72 23.45 -26.99
C ILE A 203 32.84 24.62 -27.46
N THR A 204 31.70 24.31 -28.09
CA THR A 204 30.77 25.34 -28.54
C THR A 204 29.79 25.76 -27.43
N LEU A 205 29.53 27.06 -27.30
CA LEU A 205 28.51 27.61 -26.39
C LEU A 205 27.43 28.37 -27.16
N ARG A 206 26.16 28.19 -26.77
CA ARG A 206 25.05 29.05 -27.23
C ARG A 206 24.88 30.21 -26.26
N SER A 207 24.69 31.42 -26.78
CA SER A 207 24.59 32.65 -25.98
C SER A 207 23.34 32.76 -25.08
N TYR A 208 22.33 31.91 -25.29
CA TYR A 208 20.99 32.05 -24.69
C TYR A 208 20.63 31.01 -23.60
N HIS A 209 21.61 30.41 -22.91
CA HIS A 209 21.29 29.49 -21.80
C HIS A 209 21.20 30.21 -20.45
N HIS A 210 20.01 30.14 -19.82
CA HIS A 210 19.68 30.67 -18.49
C HIS A 210 20.32 29.88 -17.30
N GLY A 211 21.42 29.15 -17.53
CA GLY A 211 22.09 28.34 -16.51
C GLY A 211 23.57 28.69 -16.36
N GLU A 212 24.18 28.32 -15.23
CA GLU A 212 25.63 28.43 -15.04
C GLU A 212 26.36 27.69 -16.17
N THR A 213 27.07 28.44 -16.99
CA THR A 213 27.84 27.88 -18.09
C THR A 213 29.16 27.36 -17.54
N VAL A 214 29.22 26.06 -17.28
CA VAL A 214 30.45 25.39 -16.83
C VAL A 214 31.23 24.96 -18.06
N VAL A 215 32.49 25.40 -18.17
CA VAL A 215 33.44 24.95 -19.19
C VAL A 215 34.52 24.12 -18.48
N PRO A 216 34.79 22.87 -18.92
CA PRO A 216 35.87 22.08 -18.34
C PRO A 216 37.24 22.76 -18.46
N ALA A 217 38.09 22.56 -17.46
CA ALA A 217 39.44 23.13 -17.47
C ALA A 217 40.23 22.63 -18.70
N GLY A 218 40.98 23.53 -19.35
CA GLY A 218 41.78 23.20 -20.53
C GLY A 218 41.03 23.25 -21.88
N CYS A 219 39.72 23.55 -21.89
CA CYS A 219 38.96 23.73 -23.13
C CYS A 219 38.99 25.19 -23.61
N ALA A 220 39.25 25.38 -24.90
CA ALA A 220 38.92 26.62 -25.60
C ALA A 220 37.41 26.69 -25.88
N VAL A 221 36.91 27.89 -26.18
CA VAL A 221 35.48 28.14 -26.36
C VAL A 221 35.23 28.80 -27.70
N ALA A 222 34.22 28.32 -28.43
CA ALA A 222 33.71 28.95 -29.65
C ALA A 222 32.20 29.25 -29.54
N PRO A 223 31.68 30.34 -30.12
CA PRO A 223 30.25 30.53 -30.27
C PRO A 223 29.65 29.43 -31.15
N TYR A 224 28.48 28.90 -30.78
CA TYR A 224 27.79 27.85 -31.54
C TYR A 224 27.42 28.28 -32.97
N GLU A 225 27.16 29.57 -33.17
CA GLU A 225 26.88 30.18 -34.46
C GLU A 225 28.10 30.07 -35.39
N LYS A 226 29.31 29.98 -34.83
CA LYS A 226 30.58 29.82 -35.53
C LYS A 226 31.09 28.38 -35.58
N ARG A 227 30.23 27.39 -35.32
CA ARG A 227 30.65 25.98 -35.26
C ARG A 227 31.31 25.47 -36.56
N TYR A 228 30.85 25.93 -37.73
CA TYR A 228 31.47 25.55 -39.01
C TYR A 228 32.84 26.19 -39.21
N GLU A 229 33.04 27.44 -38.76
CA GLU A 229 34.38 28.04 -38.72
C GLU A 229 35.30 27.29 -37.76
N ALA A 230 34.77 26.88 -36.59
CA ALA A 230 35.52 26.20 -35.55
C ALA A 230 35.88 24.73 -35.89
N MET A 231 35.18 24.11 -36.85
CA MET A 231 35.48 22.73 -37.26
C MET A 231 36.69 22.65 -38.20
N GLU A 232 37.03 23.76 -38.86
CA GLU A 232 38.11 23.82 -39.85
C GLU A 232 39.46 23.48 -39.21
N GLY A 233 40.13 22.46 -39.75
CA GLY A 233 41.41 21.95 -39.26
C GLY A 233 41.32 21.08 -38.02
N MET A 234 40.14 20.76 -37.49
CA MET A 234 40.03 19.82 -36.37
C MET A 234 40.36 18.40 -36.84
N ASP A 235 40.93 17.57 -35.96
CA ASP A 235 41.21 16.17 -36.28
C ASP A 235 39.96 15.30 -36.07
N LEU A 236 39.19 15.62 -35.02
CA LEU A 236 37.98 14.90 -34.62
C LEU A 236 36.90 15.83 -34.08
N LEU A 237 35.65 15.38 -34.14
CA LEU A 237 34.49 16.13 -33.68
C LEU A 237 33.56 15.22 -32.88
N ILE A 238 33.05 15.73 -31.75
CA ILE A 238 32.01 15.08 -30.97
C ILE A 238 30.80 16.00 -30.90
N SER A 239 29.62 15.55 -31.33
CA SER A 239 28.37 16.28 -31.13
C SER A 239 27.54 15.65 -30.02
N ALA A 240 27.02 16.47 -29.12
CA ALA A 240 26.21 16.07 -27.98
C ALA A 240 25.24 17.19 -27.59
N THR A 241 24.39 17.61 -28.53
CA THR A 241 23.36 18.63 -28.29
C THR A 241 21.99 18.01 -28.03
N ALA A 242 21.02 18.86 -27.65
CA ALA A 242 19.60 18.50 -27.54
C ALA A 242 18.80 19.06 -28.73
N SER A 243 19.45 19.29 -29.87
CA SER A 243 18.81 19.84 -31.06
C SER A 243 17.86 18.81 -31.68
N PRO A 244 16.63 19.19 -32.07
CA PRO A 244 15.73 18.31 -32.82
C PRO A 244 16.09 18.24 -34.32
N HIS A 245 17.12 18.96 -34.76
CA HIS A 245 17.56 19.05 -36.15
C HIS A 245 19.07 18.87 -36.24
N TYR A 246 19.55 18.44 -37.41
CA TYR A 246 20.98 18.35 -37.69
C TYR A 246 21.67 19.69 -37.43
N THR A 247 22.65 19.66 -36.54
CA THR A 247 23.53 20.79 -36.24
C THR A 247 24.71 20.86 -37.22
N LEU A 248 25.07 19.73 -37.82
CA LEU A 248 26.06 19.57 -38.88
C LEU A 248 25.40 18.88 -40.08
N SER A 249 25.42 19.54 -41.24
CA SER A 249 24.96 18.94 -42.49
C SER A 249 26.13 18.36 -43.27
N ALA A 250 25.87 17.36 -44.10
CA ALA A 250 26.89 16.78 -44.97
C ALA A 250 27.45 17.81 -45.97
N GLY A 251 26.60 18.73 -46.46
CA GLY A 251 27.02 19.79 -47.37
C GLY A 251 28.06 20.75 -46.80
N GLU A 252 27.89 21.17 -45.54
CA GLU A 252 28.85 22.06 -44.86
C GLU A 252 30.16 21.33 -44.54
N LEU A 253 30.09 20.05 -44.13
CA LEU A 253 31.27 19.21 -43.93
C LEU A 253 32.07 19.02 -45.23
N SER A 254 31.37 18.82 -46.35
CA SER A 254 32.01 18.69 -47.67
C SER A 254 32.59 20.01 -48.19
N ALA A 255 32.07 21.15 -47.75
CA ALA A 255 32.54 22.48 -48.17
C ALA A 255 33.77 22.96 -47.40
N ALA A 256 34.05 22.40 -46.22
CA ALA A 256 35.24 22.71 -45.44
C ALA A 256 36.51 22.27 -46.18
N ALA A 257 37.58 23.05 -46.05
CA ALA A 257 38.84 22.74 -46.72
C ALA A 257 39.57 21.60 -46.00
N ASN A 258 39.50 21.58 -44.67
CA ASN A 258 40.07 20.55 -43.81
C ASN A 258 39.02 20.12 -42.76
N PRO A 259 38.00 19.33 -43.13
CA PRO A 259 37.02 18.83 -42.19
C PRO A 259 37.65 17.82 -41.22
N PRO A 260 37.07 17.65 -40.02
CA PRO A 260 37.45 16.58 -39.11
C PRO A 260 37.22 15.21 -39.74
N ARG A 261 38.19 14.31 -39.58
CA ARG A 261 38.16 12.98 -40.20
C ARG A 261 37.34 11.98 -39.40
N LEU A 262 37.26 12.15 -38.09
CA LEU A 262 36.50 11.27 -37.20
C LEU A 262 35.41 12.06 -36.49
N LEU A 263 34.17 11.63 -36.67
CA LEU A 263 32.99 12.22 -36.07
C LEU A 263 32.37 11.22 -35.09
N ALA A 264 31.94 11.68 -33.93
CA ALA A 264 31.08 10.92 -33.03
C ALA A 264 29.83 11.71 -32.69
N ASP A 265 28.67 11.16 -33.02
CA ASP A 265 27.36 11.71 -32.69
C ASP A 265 26.79 10.99 -31.47
N LEU A 266 26.74 11.71 -30.36
CA LEU A 266 26.18 11.26 -29.09
C LEU A 266 24.74 11.76 -28.89
N ALA A 267 24.18 12.50 -29.83
CA ALA A 267 22.85 13.08 -29.73
C ALA A 267 21.77 12.14 -30.26
N ILE A 268 20.61 12.16 -29.61
CA ILE A 268 19.39 11.51 -30.07
C ILE A 268 18.22 12.48 -29.83
N PRO A 269 17.54 12.99 -30.89
CA PRO A 269 17.81 12.77 -32.32
C PRO A 269 19.23 13.14 -32.77
N ARG A 270 19.69 12.56 -33.88
CA ARG A 270 21.07 12.77 -34.39
C ARG A 270 21.36 14.24 -34.67
N ASP A 271 22.53 14.69 -34.28
CA ASP A 271 23.03 16.03 -34.55
C ASP A 271 23.73 16.13 -35.90
N ILE A 272 24.32 15.04 -36.37
CA ILE A 272 25.09 14.99 -37.60
C ILE A 272 24.25 14.29 -38.67
N ASP A 273 24.10 14.97 -39.80
CA ASP A 273 23.48 14.42 -40.99
C ASP A 273 24.15 13.07 -41.37
N PRO A 274 23.41 11.96 -41.45
CA PRO A 274 23.96 10.64 -41.74
C PRO A 274 24.74 10.58 -43.06
N ALA A 275 24.38 11.41 -44.04
CA ALA A 275 25.11 11.51 -45.31
C ALA A 275 26.57 11.97 -45.14
N ALA A 276 26.92 12.58 -43.99
CA ALA A 276 28.30 12.92 -43.66
C ALA A 276 29.22 11.69 -43.55
N GLY A 277 28.69 10.54 -43.14
CA GLY A 277 29.43 9.28 -43.08
C GLY A 277 29.74 8.68 -44.46
N GLU A 278 29.07 9.16 -45.52
CA GLU A 278 29.31 8.74 -46.91
C GLU A 278 30.39 9.59 -47.60
N LEU A 279 30.84 10.68 -46.95
CA LEU A 279 31.84 11.58 -47.51
C LEU A 279 33.24 10.95 -47.51
N PRO A 280 34.02 11.09 -48.60
CA PRO A 280 35.36 10.54 -48.68
C PRO A 280 36.28 11.03 -47.54
N GLY A 281 36.87 10.10 -46.79
CA GLY A 281 37.85 10.40 -45.75
C GLY A 281 37.27 10.80 -44.39
N ILE A 282 35.95 10.75 -44.23
CA ILE A 282 35.23 10.98 -42.98
C ILE A 282 34.65 9.66 -42.47
N THR A 283 34.83 9.39 -41.19
CA THR A 283 34.18 8.28 -40.48
C THR A 283 33.23 8.85 -39.44
N LEU A 284 31.95 8.46 -39.49
CA LEU A 284 30.93 8.87 -38.52
C LEU A 284 30.55 7.68 -37.63
N TYR A 285 30.70 7.88 -36.32
CA TYR A 285 30.22 6.98 -35.27
C TYR A 285 28.96 7.52 -34.64
N ASN A 286 27.95 6.68 -34.46
CA ASN A 286 26.76 6.99 -33.66
C ASN A 286 26.79 6.21 -32.33
N VAL A 287 25.80 6.45 -31.48
CA VAL A 287 25.67 5.79 -30.16
C VAL A 287 25.65 4.25 -30.24
N ASP A 288 25.16 3.67 -31.34
CA ASP A 288 25.09 2.21 -31.52
C ASP A 288 26.48 1.63 -31.83
N ASP A 289 27.26 2.31 -32.67
CA ASP A 289 28.65 1.90 -33.00
C ASP A 289 29.61 1.98 -31.80
N LEU A 290 29.22 2.77 -30.79
CA LEU A 290 29.95 3.02 -29.56
C LEU A 290 29.55 2.07 -28.41
N GLY A 291 28.46 1.32 -28.58
CA GLY A 291 28.01 0.29 -27.65
C GLY A 291 28.90 -0.95 -27.71
N VAL A 292 29.28 -1.47 -26.54
CA VAL A 292 29.92 -2.79 -26.44
C VAL A 292 28.86 -3.77 -25.97
N GLU A 293 28.43 -4.68 -26.85
CA GLU A 293 27.65 -5.85 -26.47
C GLU A 293 28.50 -6.70 -25.52
N VAL A 294 28.05 -6.78 -24.28
CA VAL A 294 28.50 -7.81 -23.36
C VAL A 294 27.23 -8.52 -22.96
N GLU A 295 27.15 -9.83 -23.21
CA GLU A 295 26.12 -10.69 -22.62
C GLU A 295 26.29 -10.59 -21.10
N ARG A 296 25.32 -9.99 -20.42
CA ARG A 296 25.41 -9.71 -18.98
C ARG A 296 24.29 -10.41 -18.25
N ALA A 297 24.66 -11.30 -17.32
CA ALA A 297 23.70 -11.94 -16.43
C ALA A 297 23.34 -11.03 -15.25
N ILE A 298 22.05 -10.89 -14.94
CA ILE A 298 21.57 -10.13 -13.79
C ILE A 298 22.16 -10.77 -12.51
N PRO A 299 22.85 -10.00 -11.63
CA PRO A 299 23.39 -10.54 -10.38
C PRO A 299 22.27 -11.08 -9.48
N PRO A 300 22.48 -12.18 -8.75
CA PRO A 300 21.47 -12.73 -7.82
C PRO A 300 20.95 -11.71 -6.79
N GLU A 301 21.81 -10.80 -6.34
CA GLU A 301 21.44 -9.74 -5.40
C GLU A 301 20.50 -8.70 -6.04
N ALA A 302 20.62 -8.48 -7.34
CA ALA A 302 19.69 -7.63 -8.09
C ALA A 302 18.33 -8.30 -8.22
N GLU A 303 18.32 -9.60 -8.50
CA GLU A 303 17.10 -10.40 -8.60
C GLU A 303 16.30 -10.38 -7.28
N GLU A 304 16.96 -10.60 -6.14
CA GLU A 304 16.32 -10.56 -4.81
C GLU A 304 15.64 -9.19 -4.54
N ILE A 305 16.27 -8.10 -4.98
CA ILE A 305 15.71 -6.75 -4.83
C ILE A 305 14.49 -6.56 -5.74
N LEU A 306 14.55 -7.02 -6.98
CA LEU A 306 13.44 -6.95 -7.92
C LEU A 306 12.24 -7.75 -7.39
N GLU A 307 12.44 -9.01 -7.01
CA GLU A 307 11.41 -9.89 -6.44
C GLU A 307 10.72 -9.27 -5.23
N LYS A 308 11.52 -8.70 -4.31
CA LYS A 308 10.97 -8.01 -3.14
C LYS A 308 10.04 -6.86 -3.52
N HIS A 309 10.43 -6.03 -4.49
CA HIS A 309 9.63 -4.88 -4.90
C HIS A 309 8.42 -5.27 -5.75
N LEU A 310 8.54 -6.35 -6.53
CA LEU A 310 7.41 -6.95 -7.27
C LEU A 310 6.38 -7.51 -6.30
N GLY A 311 6.78 -8.31 -5.32
CA GLY A 311 5.86 -8.83 -4.29
C GLY A 311 5.17 -7.72 -3.49
N GLN A 312 5.84 -6.60 -3.23
CA GLN A 312 5.21 -5.43 -2.61
C GLN A 312 4.15 -4.77 -3.51
N LEU A 313 4.40 -4.72 -4.83
CA LEU A 313 3.46 -4.18 -5.80
C LEU A 313 2.26 -5.11 -5.95
N GLU A 314 2.49 -6.41 -6.07
CA GLU A 314 1.45 -7.45 -6.14
C GLU A 314 0.54 -7.41 -4.91
N GLN A 315 1.12 -7.30 -3.70
CA GLN A 315 0.33 -7.12 -2.47
C GLN A 315 -0.55 -5.88 -2.51
N TRP A 316 -0.03 -4.77 -3.05
CA TRP A 316 -0.81 -3.54 -3.20
C TRP A 316 -1.93 -3.69 -4.25
N GLU A 317 -1.65 -4.35 -5.38
CA GLU A 317 -2.65 -4.63 -6.41
C GLU A 317 -3.77 -5.53 -5.88
N ASN A 318 -3.40 -6.61 -5.17
CA ASN A 318 -4.36 -7.51 -4.53
C ASN A 318 -5.23 -6.76 -3.50
N TYR A 319 -4.62 -5.92 -2.66
CA TYR A 319 -5.36 -5.08 -1.72
C TYR A 319 -6.36 -4.15 -2.44
N ARG A 320 -5.93 -3.50 -3.53
CA ARG A 320 -6.79 -2.64 -4.35
C ARG A 320 -7.94 -3.43 -4.96
N ALA A 321 -7.68 -4.61 -5.53
CA ALA A 321 -8.70 -5.49 -6.10
C ALA A 321 -9.72 -5.98 -5.06
N CYS A 322 -9.29 -6.09 -3.80
CA CYS A 322 -10.15 -6.45 -2.68
C CYS A 322 -11.04 -5.30 -2.18
N LEU A 323 -10.76 -4.03 -2.50
CA LEU A 323 -11.51 -2.88 -1.97
C LEU A 323 -13.02 -2.93 -2.26
N PRO A 324 -13.50 -3.28 -3.48
CA PRO A 324 -14.94 -3.40 -3.74
C PRO A 324 -15.59 -4.50 -2.91
N GLY A 325 -14.94 -5.67 -2.81
CA GLY A 325 -15.41 -6.79 -1.98
C GLY A 325 -15.44 -6.44 -0.50
N LEU A 326 -14.46 -5.66 -0.01
CA LEU A 326 -14.41 -5.18 1.36
C LEU A 326 -15.59 -4.24 1.68
N GLU A 327 -15.90 -3.31 0.79
CA GLU A 327 -17.06 -2.44 0.93
C GLU A 327 -18.37 -3.26 0.88
N ARG A 328 -18.45 -4.29 0.03
CA ARG A 328 -19.61 -5.18 0.00
C ARG A 328 -19.77 -5.96 1.31
N VAL A 329 -18.68 -6.51 1.87
CA VAL A 329 -18.70 -7.16 3.19
C VAL A 329 -19.17 -6.18 4.27
N LYS A 330 -18.65 -4.95 4.27
CA LYS A 330 -19.08 -3.90 5.20
C LYS A 330 -20.59 -3.64 5.08
N GLN A 331 -21.12 -3.48 3.87
CA GLN A 331 -22.56 -3.28 3.64
C GLN A 331 -23.39 -4.50 4.07
N ALA A 332 -22.94 -5.72 3.77
CA ALA A 332 -23.61 -6.96 4.18
C ALA A 332 -23.68 -7.09 5.70
N VAL A 333 -22.58 -6.79 6.41
CA VAL A 333 -22.55 -6.79 7.88
C VAL A 333 -23.44 -5.70 8.45
N ILE A 334 -23.40 -4.47 7.91
CA ILE A 334 -24.29 -3.38 8.34
C ILE A 334 -25.75 -3.81 8.21
N ARG A 335 -26.16 -4.29 7.02
CA ARG A 335 -27.54 -4.78 6.79
C ARG A 335 -27.91 -5.88 7.78
N ARG A 336 -27.00 -6.81 8.05
CA ARG A 336 -27.22 -7.87 9.02
C ARG A 336 -27.43 -7.34 10.43
N VAL A 337 -26.59 -6.43 10.91
CA VAL A 337 -26.73 -5.89 12.27
C VAL A 337 -27.96 -5.00 12.38
N LEU A 338 -28.25 -4.17 11.38
CA LEU A 338 -29.46 -3.34 11.32
C LEU A 338 -30.76 -4.15 11.19
N SER A 339 -30.70 -5.40 10.71
CA SER A 339 -31.85 -6.32 10.73
C SER A 339 -32.26 -6.77 12.14
N THR A 340 -31.44 -6.44 13.14
CA THR A 340 -31.72 -6.64 14.57
C THR A 340 -32.39 -5.38 15.15
N ASP A 341 -33.31 -5.53 16.12
CA ASP A 341 -33.94 -4.37 16.78
C ASP A 341 -32.87 -3.56 17.54
N LEU A 342 -32.48 -2.42 16.97
CA LEU A 342 -31.59 -1.43 17.59
C LEU A 342 -32.43 -0.28 18.17
N ASP A 343 -32.13 0.13 19.40
CA ASP A 343 -32.85 1.19 20.11
C ASP A 343 -32.39 2.57 19.63
N GLY A 344 -33.11 3.14 18.65
CA GLY A 344 -32.95 4.54 18.22
C GLY A 344 -31.91 4.78 17.10
N PRO A 345 -31.92 5.97 16.49
CA PRO A 345 -31.03 6.32 15.37
C PRO A 345 -29.55 6.38 15.76
N GLU A 346 -29.23 6.81 16.98
CA GLU A 346 -27.86 6.91 17.51
C GLU A 346 -27.18 5.53 17.62
N ALA A 347 -27.93 4.49 17.97
CA ALA A 347 -27.42 3.12 18.04
C ALA A 347 -27.09 2.55 16.63
N ARG A 348 -27.83 2.98 15.59
CA ARG A 348 -27.56 2.58 14.21
C ARG A 348 -26.28 3.20 13.67
N GLU A 349 -26.09 4.51 13.90
CA GLU A 349 -24.87 5.21 13.51
C GLU A 349 -23.62 4.64 14.21
N LEU A 350 -23.73 4.31 15.51
CA LEU A 350 -22.65 3.67 16.27
C LEU A 350 -22.28 2.29 15.73
N VAL A 351 -23.27 1.50 15.32
CA VAL A 351 -23.05 0.18 14.71
C VAL A 351 -22.38 0.31 13.35
N GLU A 352 -22.87 1.19 12.47
CA GLU A 352 -22.26 1.43 11.17
C GLU A 352 -20.80 1.87 11.31
N LEU A 353 -20.53 2.79 12.25
CA LEU A 353 -19.18 3.26 12.53
C LEU A 353 -18.29 2.15 13.10
N ALA A 354 -18.80 1.31 14.01
CA ALA A 354 -18.06 0.21 14.61
C ALA A 354 -17.73 -0.89 13.59
N VAL A 355 -18.69 -1.23 12.72
CA VAL A 355 -18.49 -2.20 11.62
C VAL A 355 -17.48 -1.66 10.62
N SER A 356 -17.60 -0.39 10.21
CA SER A 356 -16.61 0.23 9.32
C SER A 356 -15.22 0.15 9.93
N ARG A 357 -15.03 0.59 11.19
CA ARG A 357 -13.73 0.55 11.85
C ARG A 357 -13.17 -0.86 12.01
N ALA A 358 -14.01 -1.86 12.30
CA ALA A 358 -13.57 -3.25 12.41
C ALA A 358 -13.10 -3.81 11.07
N VAL A 359 -13.85 -3.55 9.99
CA VAL A 359 -13.49 -3.95 8.63
C VAL A 359 -12.20 -3.25 8.18
N ASP A 360 -12.06 -1.95 8.47
CA ASP A 360 -10.85 -1.16 8.18
C ASP A 360 -9.62 -1.66 8.97
N LEU A 361 -9.80 -2.04 10.24
CA LEU A 361 -8.74 -2.62 11.09
C LEU A 361 -8.31 -4.02 10.61
N LEU A 362 -9.26 -4.86 10.20
CA LEU A 362 -8.98 -6.21 9.68
C LEU A 362 -8.26 -6.13 8.34
N SER A 363 -8.67 -5.23 7.45
CA SER A 363 -8.04 -5.04 6.15
C SER A 363 -6.65 -4.42 6.23
N GLY A 364 -6.38 -3.56 7.22
CA GLY A 364 -5.03 -3.04 7.49
C GLY A 364 -4.04 -4.08 8.03
N GLY A 365 -4.54 -5.11 8.73
CA GLY A 365 -3.72 -6.16 9.36
C GLY A 365 -3.47 -7.40 8.48
N LEU A 366 -4.34 -7.71 7.53
CA LEU A 366 -4.31 -8.93 6.71
C LEU A 366 -3.74 -8.66 5.30
N LYS A 367 -2.52 -8.13 5.23
CA LYS A 367 -1.81 -7.87 3.95
C LYS A 367 -1.51 -9.10 3.10
N GLU A 368 -1.82 -10.32 3.57
CA GLU A 368 -1.31 -11.56 2.97
C GLU A 368 -2.36 -12.63 2.62
N GLY A 369 -3.68 -12.38 2.69
CA GLY A 369 -4.61 -13.53 2.69
C GLY A 369 -6.04 -13.38 2.18
N PHE A 370 -6.36 -12.36 1.39
CA PHE A 370 -7.69 -12.29 0.76
C PHE A 370 -7.60 -12.12 -0.73
N THR A 371 -8.45 -12.86 -1.44
CA THR A 371 -8.75 -12.66 -2.85
C THR A 371 -10.11 -11.94 -3.00
N PRO A 372 -10.34 -11.20 -4.11
CA PRO A 372 -11.63 -10.58 -4.38
C PRO A 372 -12.80 -11.58 -4.33
N GLU A 373 -12.60 -12.80 -4.83
CA GLU A 373 -13.61 -13.87 -4.79
C GLU A 373 -13.97 -14.32 -3.38
N GLU A 374 -13.00 -14.41 -2.47
CA GLU A 374 -13.25 -14.81 -1.08
C GLU A 374 -14.07 -13.77 -0.33
N LEU A 375 -13.81 -12.48 -0.59
CA LEU A 375 -14.59 -11.39 -0.03
C LEU A 375 -16.02 -11.39 -0.58
N GLU A 376 -16.18 -11.67 -1.88
CA GLU A 376 -17.51 -11.82 -2.49
C GLU A 376 -18.30 -13.01 -1.92
N LYS A 377 -17.67 -14.19 -1.84
CA LYS A 377 -18.26 -15.37 -1.19
C LYS A 377 -18.62 -15.10 0.28
N CYS A 378 -17.82 -14.29 0.98
CA CYS A 378 -18.09 -13.88 2.35
C CYS A 378 -19.33 -12.99 2.42
N ALA A 379 -19.40 -11.95 1.59
CA ALA A 379 -20.56 -11.05 1.50
C ALA A 379 -21.84 -11.82 1.17
N ASP A 380 -21.81 -12.71 0.17
CA ASP A 380 -22.95 -13.53 -0.24
C ASP A 380 -23.42 -14.46 0.88
N LYS A 381 -22.50 -15.10 1.61
CA LYS A 381 -22.86 -15.91 2.80
C LYS A 381 -23.51 -15.07 3.89
N ILE A 382 -22.99 -13.86 4.14
CA ILE A 382 -23.55 -12.94 5.14
C ILE A 382 -24.98 -12.55 4.73
N ASP A 383 -25.18 -12.17 3.47
CA ASP A 383 -26.48 -11.79 2.92
C ASP A 383 -27.47 -12.96 2.93
N LEU A 384 -27.08 -14.16 2.47
CA LEU A 384 -27.90 -15.39 2.50
C LEU A 384 -28.39 -15.74 3.92
N HIS A 385 -27.57 -15.43 4.93
CA HIS A 385 -27.87 -15.69 6.34
C HIS A 385 -28.43 -14.46 7.08
N THR A 386 -28.65 -13.32 6.42
CA THR A 386 -29.26 -12.09 6.98
C THR A 386 -30.78 -12.23 6.96
N PRO A 387 -31.40 -12.77 8.01
CA PRO A 387 -32.58 -13.60 7.92
C PRO A 387 -33.84 -12.98 7.27
N ALA A 388 -34.43 -13.75 6.34
CA ALA A 388 -35.88 -14.02 6.25
C ALA A 388 -36.36 -15.04 7.32
N LYS A 389 -35.55 -15.36 8.33
CA LYS A 389 -35.98 -16.07 9.56
C LYS A 389 -36.69 -15.09 10.51
N PRO A 390 -37.68 -15.56 11.29
CA PRO A 390 -38.55 -14.68 12.05
C PRO A 390 -37.71 -13.83 12.99
N ARG A 391 -38.06 -12.53 13.07
CA ARG A 391 -37.82 -11.69 14.24
C ARG A 391 -37.86 -12.59 15.46
N TRP A 392 -36.72 -12.79 16.14
CA TRP A 392 -36.81 -13.27 17.51
C TRP A 392 -37.71 -12.26 18.20
N SER A 393 -38.89 -12.72 18.61
CA SER A 393 -39.71 -11.95 19.52
C SER A 393 -38.78 -11.58 20.66
N ARG A 394 -38.52 -10.27 20.84
CA ARG A 394 -37.97 -9.75 22.09
C ARG A 394 -38.69 -10.53 23.20
N PRO A 395 -37.98 -11.22 24.12
CA PRO A 395 -38.67 -11.84 25.24
C PRO A 395 -39.56 -10.77 25.82
N ALA A 396 -40.88 -11.05 25.86
CA ALA A 396 -41.88 -10.08 26.28
C ALA A 396 -41.34 -9.38 27.52
N GLU A 397 -41.37 -8.04 27.51
CA GLU A 397 -40.82 -7.22 28.60
C GLU A 397 -41.07 -7.91 29.93
N ARG A 398 -40.00 -8.40 30.59
CA ARG A 398 -40.16 -9.13 31.85
C ARG A 398 -40.89 -8.18 32.79
N PRO A 399 -42.05 -8.58 33.35
CA PRO A 399 -42.84 -7.70 34.19
C PRO A 399 -42.00 -7.21 35.37
N PHE A 400 -42.30 -6.00 35.85
CA PHE A 400 -41.74 -5.57 37.13
C PHE A 400 -42.10 -6.59 38.21
N ARG A 401 -41.14 -6.89 39.07
CA ARG A 401 -41.32 -7.82 40.17
C ARG A 401 -41.94 -7.07 41.35
N PHE A 402 -42.89 -7.71 42.01
CA PHE A 402 -43.49 -7.13 43.20
C PHE A 402 -42.46 -7.11 44.35
N PRO A 403 -42.23 -5.96 45.01
CA PRO A 403 -41.34 -5.91 46.17
C PRO A 403 -42.03 -6.58 47.37
N LEU A 404 -41.39 -7.61 47.93
CA LEU A 404 -41.89 -8.32 49.11
C LEU A 404 -40.84 -8.28 50.21
N PHE A 405 -41.23 -7.78 51.39
CA PHE A 405 -40.44 -7.85 52.61
C PHE A 405 -41.00 -8.95 53.50
N ILE A 406 -40.12 -9.80 54.02
CA ILE A 406 -40.47 -10.90 54.92
C ILE A 406 -39.64 -10.78 56.20
N ASP A 407 -40.24 -11.13 57.33
CA ASP A 407 -39.52 -11.22 58.59
C ASP A 407 -38.68 -12.51 58.61
N LEU A 408 -37.37 -12.34 58.77
CA LEU A 408 -36.39 -13.42 58.84
C LEU A 408 -35.78 -13.57 60.22
N ALA A 409 -36.16 -12.75 61.21
CA ALA A 409 -35.58 -12.81 62.55
C ALA A 409 -35.80 -14.20 63.17
N GLY A 410 -34.71 -14.87 63.52
CA GLY A 410 -34.73 -16.23 64.10
C GLY A 410 -35.23 -17.32 63.15
N ARG A 411 -35.37 -17.03 61.85
CA ARG A 411 -35.82 -18.02 60.85
C ARG A 411 -34.64 -18.62 60.11
N ARG A 412 -34.74 -19.92 59.83
CA ARG A 412 -33.72 -20.66 59.09
C ARG A 412 -33.64 -20.22 57.63
N ALA A 413 -32.45 -19.80 57.18
CA ALA A 413 -32.14 -19.54 55.78
C ALA A 413 -31.05 -20.50 55.30
N VAL A 414 -31.32 -21.23 54.21
CA VAL A 414 -30.38 -22.25 53.70
C VAL A 414 -29.68 -21.75 52.45
N ILE A 415 -28.35 -21.85 52.43
CA ILE A 415 -27.52 -21.43 51.29
C ILE A 415 -26.70 -22.62 50.83
N ILE A 416 -26.90 -23.03 49.59
CA ILE A 416 -26.16 -24.12 48.94
C ILE A 416 -25.08 -23.50 48.05
N GLY A 417 -23.82 -23.70 48.46
CA GLY A 417 -22.64 -23.15 47.80
C GLY A 417 -21.77 -22.30 48.73
N GLY A 418 -20.47 -22.27 48.42
CA GLY A 418 -19.46 -21.53 49.21
C GLY A 418 -18.66 -20.52 48.39
N GLY A 419 -19.17 -20.15 47.21
CA GLY A 419 -18.56 -19.13 46.35
C GLY A 419 -18.85 -17.70 46.81
N ALA A 420 -18.29 -16.71 46.12
CA ALA A 420 -18.41 -15.30 46.49
C ALA A 420 -19.88 -14.80 46.53
N VAL A 421 -20.74 -15.32 45.63
CA VAL A 421 -22.18 -14.99 45.61
C VAL A 421 -22.88 -15.56 46.84
N ALA A 422 -22.56 -16.80 47.22
CA ALA A 422 -23.13 -17.47 48.38
C ALA A 422 -22.73 -16.76 49.69
N CYS A 423 -21.44 -16.49 49.90
CA CYS A 423 -20.95 -15.76 51.08
C CYS A 423 -21.59 -14.37 51.20
N ARG A 424 -21.71 -13.63 50.09
CA ARG A 424 -22.34 -12.31 50.09
C ARG A 424 -23.82 -12.38 50.49
N ARG A 425 -24.57 -13.35 49.97
CA ARG A 425 -25.99 -13.53 50.31
C ARG A 425 -26.16 -14.00 51.77
N ALA A 426 -25.23 -14.79 52.28
CA ALA A 426 -25.17 -15.19 53.69
C ALA A 426 -25.03 -13.99 54.63
N GLU A 427 -24.07 -13.10 54.32
CA GLU A 427 -23.86 -11.86 55.08
C GLU A 427 -25.12 -10.98 55.11
N VAL A 428 -25.78 -10.82 53.95
CA VAL A 428 -27.03 -10.05 53.87
C VAL A 428 -28.12 -10.67 54.72
N LEU A 429 -28.44 -11.95 54.54
CA LEU A 429 -29.52 -12.62 55.28
C LEU A 429 -29.27 -12.61 56.79
N LYS A 430 -28.02 -12.82 57.21
CA LYS A 430 -27.60 -12.69 58.61
C LYS A 430 -27.84 -11.28 59.16
N GLY A 431 -27.55 -10.25 58.36
CA GLY A 431 -27.79 -8.84 58.73
C GLY A 431 -29.26 -8.54 59.05
N PHE A 432 -30.20 -9.34 58.53
CA PHE A 432 -31.64 -9.27 58.84
C PHE A 432 -32.08 -10.28 59.92
N GLY A 433 -31.15 -10.84 60.69
CA GLY A 433 -31.45 -11.73 61.82
C GLY A 433 -31.79 -13.18 61.45
N ALA A 434 -31.54 -13.62 60.21
CA ALA A 434 -31.75 -15.01 59.82
C ALA A 434 -30.73 -15.96 60.46
N GLU A 435 -31.18 -17.16 60.83
CA GLU A 435 -30.32 -18.28 61.18
C GLU A 435 -29.80 -18.92 59.89
N VAL A 436 -28.62 -18.47 59.45
CA VAL A 436 -28.06 -18.88 58.16
C VAL A 436 -27.31 -20.21 58.29
N ILE A 437 -27.73 -21.20 57.52
CA ILE A 437 -27.05 -22.47 57.33
C ILE A 437 -26.45 -22.49 55.92
N LEU A 438 -25.12 -22.57 55.83
CA LEU A 438 -24.39 -22.68 54.56
C LEU A 438 -23.91 -24.12 54.38
N ILE A 439 -24.29 -24.76 53.28
CA ILE A 439 -23.92 -26.14 52.95
C ILE A 439 -23.02 -26.10 51.72
N ALA A 440 -21.75 -26.41 51.92
CA ALA A 440 -20.76 -26.45 50.84
C ALA A 440 -19.53 -27.28 51.25
N PRO A 441 -18.96 -28.10 50.34
CA PRO A 441 -17.70 -28.82 50.61
C PRO A 441 -16.52 -27.89 50.89
N ARG A 442 -16.55 -26.69 50.31
CA ARG A 442 -15.53 -25.64 50.46
C ARG A 442 -16.22 -24.28 50.52
N CYS A 443 -15.75 -23.42 51.43
CA CYS A 443 -16.21 -22.04 51.55
C CYS A 443 -15.04 -21.08 51.29
N LYS A 444 -15.17 -20.19 50.29
CA LYS A 444 -14.10 -19.26 49.87
C LYS A 444 -13.83 -18.17 50.91
N ARG A 445 -14.85 -17.79 51.69
CA ARG A 445 -14.75 -16.78 52.75
C ARG A 445 -15.60 -17.24 53.93
N GLN A 446 -14.97 -17.45 55.09
CA GLN A 446 -15.71 -17.75 56.30
C GLN A 446 -16.48 -16.51 56.74
N VAL A 447 -17.80 -16.65 56.83
CA VAL A 447 -18.69 -15.62 57.38
C VAL A 447 -18.85 -15.96 58.86
N GLU A 448 -18.55 -15.02 59.75
CA GLU A 448 -18.72 -15.27 61.18
C GLU A 448 -20.19 -15.41 61.54
N GLY A 449 -20.54 -16.24 62.52
CA GLY A 449 -21.90 -16.37 63.04
C GLY A 449 -22.93 -16.97 62.08
N ILE A 450 -22.50 -17.86 61.18
CA ILE A 450 -23.37 -18.76 60.40
C ILE A 450 -23.02 -20.22 60.71
N ASP A 451 -23.97 -21.14 60.53
CA ASP A 451 -23.71 -22.58 60.61
C ASP A 451 -23.18 -23.07 59.26
N TRP A 452 -21.88 -23.35 59.17
CA TRP A 452 -21.29 -23.94 57.95
C TRP A 452 -21.19 -25.46 58.07
N GLN A 453 -21.98 -26.15 57.26
CA GLN A 453 -21.92 -27.60 57.11
C GLN A 453 -20.99 -27.94 55.94
N GLN A 454 -19.80 -28.45 56.26
CA GLN A 454 -18.76 -28.78 55.29
C GLN A 454 -19.04 -30.11 54.57
N ARG A 455 -20.08 -30.12 53.73
CA ARG A 455 -20.51 -31.28 52.93
C ARG A 455 -21.20 -30.84 51.65
N PRO A 456 -21.33 -31.72 50.64
CA PRO A 456 -22.19 -31.46 49.49
C PRO A 456 -23.67 -31.41 49.88
N TYR A 457 -24.46 -30.79 48.99
CA TYR A 457 -25.92 -30.79 49.07
C TYR A 457 -26.49 -32.21 49.01
N ALA A 458 -27.51 -32.47 49.82
CA ALA A 458 -28.32 -33.66 49.80
C ALA A 458 -29.82 -33.26 49.79
N PRO A 459 -30.69 -34.05 49.13
CA PRO A 459 -32.13 -33.87 49.24
C PRO A 459 -32.57 -33.89 50.71
N GLY A 460 -33.41 -32.95 51.09
CA GLY A 460 -33.89 -32.66 52.45
C GLY A 460 -33.27 -31.40 53.05
N ASP A 461 -32.17 -30.89 52.48
CA ASP A 461 -31.39 -29.80 53.05
C ASP A 461 -32.14 -28.46 53.09
N VAL A 462 -33.07 -28.23 52.16
CA VAL A 462 -33.88 -27.01 52.11
C VAL A 462 -35.19 -27.12 52.90
N ALA A 463 -35.51 -28.31 53.44
CA ALA A 463 -36.77 -28.54 54.13
C ALA A 463 -36.88 -27.70 55.40
N GLY A 464 -38.02 -27.01 55.54
CA GLY A 464 -38.32 -26.13 56.68
C GLY A 464 -37.56 -24.80 56.69
N ALA A 465 -36.83 -24.47 55.62
CA ALA A 465 -36.20 -23.15 55.49
C ALA A 465 -37.25 -22.08 55.15
N ALA A 466 -37.08 -20.87 55.69
CA ALA A 466 -37.87 -19.71 55.33
C ALA A 466 -37.45 -19.13 53.96
N VAL A 467 -36.19 -19.31 53.57
CA VAL A 467 -35.67 -18.97 52.25
C VAL A 467 -34.47 -19.87 51.91
N ALA A 468 -34.32 -20.20 50.63
CA ALA A 468 -33.21 -20.96 50.08
C ALA A 468 -32.44 -20.16 49.01
N VAL A 469 -31.13 -20.39 48.93
CA VAL A 469 -30.26 -19.83 47.88
C VAL A 469 -29.44 -20.95 47.28
N ALA A 470 -29.50 -21.11 45.95
CA ALA A 470 -28.63 -22.00 45.20
C ALA A 470 -27.58 -21.17 44.46
N ALA A 471 -26.32 -21.25 44.88
CA ALA A 471 -25.22 -20.46 44.35
C ALA A 471 -23.93 -21.29 44.31
N THR A 472 -23.98 -22.42 43.61
CA THR A 472 -22.84 -23.29 43.35
C THR A 472 -22.31 -23.10 41.92
N ASP A 473 -21.09 -23.57 41.66
CA ASP A 473 -20.52 -23.67 40.31
C ASP A 473 -21.07 -24.91 39.54
N ASP A 474 -21.96 -25.69 40.16
CA ASP A 474 -22.58 -26.89 39.58
C ASP A 474 -24.07 -26.64 39.26
N ARG A 475 -24.37 -26.60 37.96
CA ARG A 475 -25.73 -26.37 37.45
C ARG A 475 -26.72 -27.45 37.88
N ALA A 476 -26.28 -28.71 37.97
CA ALA A 476 -27.16 -29.82 38.35
C ALA A 476 -27.59 -29.70 39.82
N VAL A 477 -26.66 -29.30 40.68
CA VAL A 477 -26.96 -29.00 42.09
C VAL A 477 -27.90 -27.80 42.19
N ASN A 478 -27.63 -26.71 41.47
CA ASN A 478 -28.48 -25.52 41.50
C ASN A 478 -29.93 -25.82 41.08
N ARG A 479 -30.10 -26.63 40.02
CA ARG A 479 -31.42 -27.10 39.56
C ARG A 479 -32.09 -27.97 40.62
N ALA A 480 -31.39 -28.96 41.17
CA ALA A 480 -31.96 -29.87 42.16
C ALA A 480 -32.47 -29.14 43.42
N VAL A 481 -31.71 -28.14 43.89
CA VAL A 481 -32.11 -27.26 45.00
C VAL A 481 -33.34 -26.44 44.63
N GLY A 482 -33.39 -25.89 43.41
CA GLY A 482 -34.52 -25.12 42.92
C GLY A 482 -35.81 -25.95 42.79
N GLU A 483 -35.70 -27.17 42.27
CA GLU A 483 -36.81 -28.13 42.16
C GLU A 483 -37.32 -28.57 43.53
N GLU A 484 -36.43 -28.91 44.45
CA GLU A 484 -36.80 -29.31 45.81
C GLU A 484 -37.50 -28.17 46.56
N ALA A 485 -36.92 -26.97 46.54
CA ALA A 485 -37.50 -25.82 47.24
C ALA A 485 -38.89 -25.47 46.69
N ARG A 486 -39.11 -25.59 45.36
CA ARG A 486 -40.43 -25.44 44.75
C ARG A 486 -41.43 -26.49 45.20
N ALA A 487 -41.02 -27.76 45.25
CA ALA A 487 -41.87 -28.84 45.71
C ALA A 487 -42.31 -28.65 47.18
N LEU A 488 -41.43 -28.07 48.01
CA LEU A 488 -41.67 -27.80 49.43
C LEU A 488 -42.30 -26.42 49.72
N GLY A 489 -42.53 -25.59 48.70
CA GLY A 489 -43.06 -24.24 48.87
C GLY A 489 -42.09 -23.24 49.52
N VAL A 490 -40.79 -23.55 49.53
CA VAL A 490 -39.74 -22.69 50.07
C VAL A 490 -39.34 -21.64 49.02
N PRO A 491 -39.35 -20.34 49.34
CA PRO A 491 -38.85 -19.30 48.45
C PRO A 491 -37.37 -19.53 48.12
N VAL A 492 -37.01 -19.63 46.83
CA VAL A 492 -35.65 -19.96 46.39
C VAL A 492 -35.12 -18.96 45.37
N SER A 493 -33.85 -18.58 45.53
CA SER A 493 -33.09 -17.82 44.53
C SER A 493 -31.95 -18.65 43.96
N VAL A 494 -32.04 -18.97 42.68
CA VAL A 494 -31.04 -19.72 41.91
C VAL A 494 -30.16 -18.73 41.13
N ALA A 495 -28.85 -18.76 41.38
CA ALA A 495 -27.93 -17.71 40.92
C ALA A 495 -27.68 -17.71 39.40
N ASP A 496 -27.72 -18.88 38.75
CA ASP A 496 -27.39 -19.07 37.34
C ASP A 496 -28.62 -19.14 36.42
N CYS A 497 -29.83 -19.29 36.97
CA CYS A 497 -31.06 -19.43 36.20
C CYS A 497 -32.21 -18.63 36.84
N PRO A 498 -32.50 -17.41 36.36
CA PRO A 498 -33.58 -16.58 36.88
C PRO A 498 -34.96 -17.21 36.76
N ASP A 499 -35.18 -18.05 35.76
CA ASP A 499 -36.47 -18.73 35.52
C ASP A 499 -36.68 -19.87 36.53
N GLU A 500 -35.64 -20.23 37.30
CA GLU A 500 -35.70 -21.20 38.40
C GLU A 500 -35.94 -20.57 39.77
N CYS A 501 -35.93 -19.24 39.86
CA CYS A 501 -36.22 -18.51 41.09
C CYS A 501 -37.73 -18.45 41.38
N THR A 502 -38.11 -18.64 42.64
CA THR A 502 -39.41 -18.20 43.18
C THR A 502 -39.27 -16.92 44.02
N PHE A 503 -38.04 -16.60 44.41
CA PHE A 503 -37.64 -15.37 45.08
C PHE A 503 -36.43 -14.76 44.36
N PHE A 504 -36.46 -13.45 44.14
CA PHE A 504 -35.36 -12.73 43.50
C PHE A 504 -34.60 -11.93 44.53
N PHE A 505 -33.33 -12.29 44.75
CA PHE A 505 -32.45 -11.61 45.69
C PHE A 505 -32.14 -10.18 45.18
N PRO A 506 -32.68 -9.11 45.79
CA PRO A 506 -32.45 -7.76 45.31
C PRO A 506 -31.09 -7.24 45.76
N ALA A 507 -30.64 -6.13 45.15
CA ALA A 507 -29.57 -5.34 45.75
C ALA A 507 -30.14 -4.60 46.97
N ILE A 508 -29.67 -4.97 48.16
CA ILE A 508 -30.12 -4.36 49.43
C ILE A 508 -29.31 -3.10 49.73
N CYS A 509 -30.01 -2.07 50.18
CA CYS A 509 -29.49 -0.79 50.64
C CYS A 509 -30.05 -0.55 52.06
N THR A 510 -29.17 -0.42 53.06
CA THR A 510 -29.56 -0.26 54.47
C THR A 510 -29.04 1.07 55.01
N GLY A 511 -29.88 1.77 55.75
CA GLY A 511 -29.53 2.86 56.66
C GLY A 511 -29.86 2.50 58.12
N GLU A 512 -29.68 3.40 59.07
CA GLU A 512 -29.99 3.28 60.49
C GLU A 512 -31.46 2.90 60.75
N HIS A 513 -32.41 3.44 59.96
CA HIS A 513 -33.84 3.21 60.16
C HIS A 513 -34.60 2.74 58.91
N LEU A 514 -33.94 2.69 57.76
CA LEU A 514 -34.57 2.44 56.47
C LEU A 514 -33.88 1.30 55.71
N VAL A 515 -34.69 0.51 55.00
CA VAL A 515 -34.22 -0.55 54.11
C VAL A 515 -34.88 -0.39 52.75
N ALA A 516 -34.07 -0.40 51.70
CA ALA A 516 -34.53 -0.39 50.32
C ALA A 516 -33.96 -1.59 49.54
N GLY A 517 -34.78 -2.17 48.67
CA GLY A 517 -34.39 -3.24 47.75
C GLY A 517 -34.51 -2.79 46.30
N VAL A 518 -33.46 -3.01 45.50
CA VAL A 518 -33.45 -2.68 44.07
C VAL A 518 -33.38 -3.95 43.25
N ALA A 519 -34.36 -4.13 42.34
CA ALA A 519 -34.39 -5.23 41.38
C ALA A 519 -34.65 -4.68 39.96
N GLY A 520 -33.74 -4.97 39.03
CA GLY A 520 -33.95 -4.68 37.61
C GLY A 520 -34.73 -5.80 36.90
N ARG A 521 -35.12 -5.54 35.65
CA ARG A 521 -35.80 -6.52 34.77
C ARG A 521 -34.90 -7.68 34.29
N GLY A 522 -33.62 -7.66 34.68
CA GLY A 522 -32.61 -8.67 34.31
C GLY A 522 -31.89 -8.38 32.99
N THR A 523 -32.12 -7.22 32.38
CA THR A 523 -31.49 -6.80 31.11
C THR A 523 -30.25 -5.92 31.29
N ASP A 524 -30.14 -5.22 32.42
CA ASP A 524 -29.00 -4.34 32.74
C ASP A 524 -28.63 -4.42 34.24
N HIS A 525 -27.63 -5.27 34.53
CA HIS A 525 -27.09 -5.42 35.89
C HIS A 525 -26.27 -4.20 36.35
N ALA A 526 -25.67 -3.45 35.42
CA ALA A 526 -24.85 -2.28 35.73
C ALA A 526 -25.72 -1.09 36.15
N LEU A 527 -26.86 -0.88 35.48
CA LEU A 527 -27.87 0.09 35.91
C LEU A 527 -28.41 -0.24 37.30
N THR A 528 -28.74 -1.51 37.55
CA THR A 528 -29.23 -1.96 38.88
C THR A 528 -28.20 -1.69 39.98
N ALA A 529 -26.91 -1.93 39.72
CA ALA A 529 -25.84 -1.65 40.68
C ALA A 529 -25.64 -0.14 40.92
N ARG A 530 -25.69 0.68 39.87
CA ARG A 530 -25.61 2.15 39.98
C ARG A 530 -26.78 2.73 40.78
N ALA A 531 -28.00 2.27 40.51
CA ALA A 531 -29.19 2.66 41.25
C ALA A 531 -29.09 2.29 42.73
N ALA A 532 -28.67 1.07 43.05
CA ALA A 532 -28.44 0.64 44.44
C ALA A 532 -27.36 1.48 45.15
N LYS A 533 -26.30 1.88 44.43
CA LYS A 533 -25.27 2.77 45.00
C LYS A 533 -25.83 4.17 45.30
N ALA A 534 -26.62 4.73 44.38
CA ALA A 534 -27.24 6.04 44.58
C ALA A 534 -28.21 6.03 45.77
N ILE A 535 -29.06 4.98 45.87
CA ILE A 535 -30.01 4.83 46.98
C ILE A 535 -29.28 4.68 48.31
N ARG A 536 -28.19 3.91 48.38
CA ARG A 536 -27.36 3.83 49.61
C ARG A 536 -26.86 5.20 50.04
N ALA A 537 -26.27 5.97 49.12
CA ALA A 537 -25.78 7.31 49.43
C ALA A 537 -26.90 8.27 49.89
N THR A 538 -28.12 8.10 49.37
CA THR A 538 -29.28 8.87 49.82
C THR A 538 -29.72 8.45 51.22
N LEU A 539 -29.79 7.16 51.53
CA LEU A 539 -30.16 6.68 52.86
C LEU A 539 -29.15 7.15 53.92
N GLU A 540 -27.85 7.02 53.64
CA GLU A 540 -26.76 7.52 54.50
C GLU A 540 -26.80 9.04 54.72
N GLY A 541 -27.40 9.81 53.80
CA GLY A 541 -27.50 11.27 53.91
C GLY A 541 -28.82 11.78 54.52
N LEU A 542 -29.77 10.87 54.81
CA LEU A 542 -31.01 11.18 55.53
C LEU A 542 -30.88 10.93 57.04
N GLU A 543 -29.76 10.34 57.44
CA GLU A 543 -29.26 10.17 58.80
C GLU A 543 -28.33 11.33 59.17
#